data_AF-A0A2L2YFX5-F1
#
_entry.id   AF-A0A2L2YFX5-F1
#
_cell.length_a   1.000
_cell.length_b   1.000
_cell.length_c   1.000
_cell.angle_alpha   90.00
_cell.angle_beta   90.00
_cell.angle_gamma   90.00
#
_symmetry.space_group_name_H-M   'P 1'
#
loop_
_entity.id
_entity.type
_entity.pdbx_description
1 polymer ?
#
loop_
_entity_poly.entity_id
_entity_poly.type
_entity_poly.pdbx_seq_one_letter_code
_entity_poly.pdbx_strand_id
1 'polypeptide(L)'
;MQHLFVLFLLASVVGVSLGDGICGSLPHCGEVMCCSGGFYHLYCRRLADEGVPCEPRNKAEIYKVACPCSDVMFCSVINRC
;
A
#
# COMPACT_ATOMS: atom_id res chain seq x y z
N MET A 1 -0.31 -26.17 -22.47
CA MET A 1 0.73 -25.29 -21.87
C MET A 1 0.50 -23.80 -22.13
N GLN A 2 0.04 -23.39 -23.31
CA GLN A 2 -0.19 -21.98 -23.67
C GLN A 2 -1.26 -21.26 -22.81
N HIS A 3 -2.37 -21.94 -22.47
CA HIS A 3 -3.44 -21.34 -21.65
C HIS A 3 -3.04 -21.07 -20.20
N LEU A 4 -2.14 -21.89 -19.63
CA LEU A 4 -1.62 -21.73 -18.27
C LEU A 4 -0.78 -20.44 -18.15
N PHE A 5 0.00 -20.13 -19.18
CA PHE A 5 0.81 -18.90 -19.22
C PHE A 5 -0.05 -17.64 -19.30
N VAL A 6 -1.13 -17.69 -20.10
CA VAL A 6 -2.09 -16.58 -20.22
C VAL A 6 -2.85 -16.34 -18.92
N LEU A 7 -3.25 -17.41 -18.21
CA LEU A 7 -3.87 -17.29 -16.88
C LEU A 7 -2.92 -16.69 -15.83
N PHE A 8 -1.64 -17.06 -15.88
CA PHE A 8 -0.62 -16.51 -14.98
C PHE A 8 -0.36 -15.02 -15.25
N LEU A 9 -0.34 -14.62 -16.52
CA LEU A 9 -0.20 -13.22 -16.93
C LEU A 9 -1.44 -12.39 -16.56
N LEU A 10 -2.65 -12.93 -16.74
CA LEU A 10 -3.88 -12.24 -16.33
C LEU A 10 -3.95 -12.08 -14.80
N ALA A 11 -3.61 -13.10 -14.02
CA ALA A 11 -3.57 -13.01 -12.57
C ALA A 11 -2.56 -11.96 -12.06
N SER A 12 -1.40 -11.86 -12.72
CA SER A 12 -0.39 -10.86 -12.36
C SER A 12 -0.81 -9.44 -12.75
N VAL A 13 -1.52 -9.25 -13.87
CA VAL A 13 -2.04 -7.93 -14.27
C VAL A 13 -3.13 -7.44 -13.31
N VAL A 14 -4.03 -8.33 -12.83
CA VAL A 14 -5.06 -7.94 -11.83
C VAL A 14 -4.42 -7.47 -10.52
N GLY A 15 -3.27 -8.02 -10.13
CA GLY A 15 -2.52 -7.58 -8.95
C GLY A 15 -1.92 -6.17 -9.05
N VAL A 16 -1.70 -5.65 -10.26
CA VAL A 16 -1.08 -4.33 -10.48
C VAL A 16 -2.14 -3.22 -10.61
N SER A 17 -3.39 -3.56 -10.94
CA SER A 17 -4.47 -2.60 -11.19
C SER A 17 -5.25 -2.11 -9.95
N LEU A 18 -4.87 -2.52 -8.73
CA LEU A 18 -5.52 -2.07 -7.49
C LEU A 18 -4.86 -0.82 -6.86
N GLY A 19 -4.01 -0.12 -7.61
CA GLY A 19 -3.29 1.09 -7.16
C GLY A 19 -4.08 2.40 -7.23
N ASP A 20 -5.27 2.42 -7.83
CA ASP A 20 -6.07 3.64 -8.03
C ASP A 20 -7.41 3.63 -7.27
N GLY A 21 -7.51 2.81 -6.22
CA GLY A 21 -8.67 2.81 -5.34
C GLY A 21 -8.63 4.00 -4.38
N ILE A 22 -9.62 4.89 -4.47
CA ILE A 22 -9.90 5.84 -3.38
C ILE A 22 -10.20 5.01 -2.13
N CYS A 23 -9.47 5.26 -1.05
CA CYS A 23 -9.64 4.56 0.22
C CYS A 23 -10.17 5.51 1.31
N GLY A 24 -10.52 4.99 2.50
CA GLY A 24 -10.99 5.80 3.64
C GLY A 24 -12.49 5.68 3.96
N SER A 25 -13.29 5.17 3.03
CA SER A 25 -14.69 4.76 3.28
C SER A 25 -14.92 3.26 3.11
N LEU A 26 -14.11 2.58 2.29
CA LEU A 26 -14.09 1.13 2.12
C LEU A 26 -12.92 0.50 2.89
N PRO A 27 -13.10 -0.73 3.41
CA PRO A 27 -12.14 -1.35 4.29
C PRO A 27 -11.00 -1.96 3.45
N HIS A 28 -9.79 -1.59 3.84
CA HIS A 28 -8.52 -2.16 3.45
C HIS A 28 -8.11 -2.03 1.98
N CYS A 29 -6.97 -1.37 1.81
CA CYS A 29 -6.11 -1.63 0.68
C CYS A 29 -5.63 -3.08 0.75
N GLY A 30 -5.38 -3.71 -0.40
CA GLY A 30 -4.90 -5.09 -0.46
C GLY A 30 -3.59 -5.30 0.31
N GLU A 31 -3.15 -6.55 0.42
CA GLU A 31 -1.89 -6.90 1.07
C GLU A 31 -0.74 -6.04 0.53
N VAL A 32 0.21 -5.68 1.41
CA VAL A 32 1.35 -4.78 1.15
C VAL A 32 1.01 -3.34 0.72
N MET A 33 -0.22 -2.90 0.93
CA MET A 33 -0.65 -1.52 0.69
C MET A 33 -1.24 -0.86 1.94
N CYS A 34 -1.25 0.46 1.97
CA CYS A 34 -1.88 1.26 3.00
C CYS A 34 -2.73 2.37 2.39
N CYS A 35 -3.71 2.85 3.15
CA CYS A 35 -4.49 4.00 2.76
C CYS A 35 -3.78 5.30 3.18
N SER A 36 -3.26 6.08 2.23
CA SER A 36 -2.57 7.34 2.56
C SER A 36 -2.96 8.51 1.65
N GLY A 37 -3.01 9.71 2.23
CA GLY A 37 -3.30 10.94 1.50
C GLY A 37 -3.99 12.02 2.34
N GLY A 38 -4.39 13.10 1.67
CA GLY A 38 -5.08 14.22 2.31
C GLY A 38 -6.55 13.89 2.59
N PHE A 39 -7.18 14.64 3.50
CA PHE A 39 -8.56 14.44 4.01
C PHE A 39 -9.59 13.95 2.98
N TYR A 40 -9.62 14.54 1.78
CA TYR A 40 -10.58 14.21 0.72
C TYR A 40 -9.98 13.37 -0.42
N HIS A 41 -8.70 13.04 -0.34
CA HIS A 41 -7.89 12.44 -1.40
C HIS A 41 -6.97 11.36 -0.81
N LEU A 42 -7.60 10.28 -0.35
CA LEU A 42 -6.96 9.09 0.19
C LEU A 42 -6.84 8.03 -0.91
N TYR A 43 -5.65 7.48 -1.08
CA TYR A 43 -5.38 6.46 -2.09
C TYR A 43 -4.63 5.28 -1.49
N CYS A 44 -4.86 4.10 -2.06
CA CYS A 44 -4.02 2.96 -1.75
C CYS A 44 -2.61 3.17 -2.30
N ARG A 45 -1.62 3.17 -1.42
CA ARG A 45 -0.19 3.26 -1.77
C ARG A 45 0.55 2.06 -1.22
N ARG A 46 1.69 1.71 -1.81
CA ARG A 46 2.54 0.65 -1.27
C ARG A 46 3.10 1.02 0.09
N LEU A 47 3.32 0.01 0.92
CA LEU A 47 4.14 0.15 2.13
C LEU A 47 5.52 0.73 1.78
N ALA A 48 6.10 1.47 2.72
CA ALA A 48 7.39 2.11 2.54
C ALA A 48 8.54 1.08 2.63
N ASP A 49 9.49 1.20 1.70
CA ASP A 49 10.74 0.42 1.68
C ASP A 49 11.86 1.17 2.42
N GLU A 50 13.02 0.51 2.57
CA GLU A 50 14.20 1.06 3.24
C GLU A 50 14.58 2.45 2.71
N GLY A 51 14.84 3.38 3.62
CA GLY A 51 15.18 4.76 3.33
C GLY A 51 14.01 5.64 2.87
N VAL A 52 12.80 5.12 2.71
CA VAL A 52 11.62 5.89 2.27
C VAL A 52 10.93 6.56 3.47
N PRO A 53 10.36 7.78 3.31
CA PRO A 53 9.54 8.38 4.36
C PRO A 53 8.41 7.46 4.81
N CYS A 54 8.17 7.41 6.12
CA CYS A 54 7.13 6.56 6.71
C CYS A 54 6.35 7.29 7.79
N GLU A 55 5.17 6.74 8.10
CA GLU A 55 4.43 7.05 9.32
C GLU A 55 4.37 5.83 10.25
N PRO A 56 4.37 6.03 11.58
CA PRO A 56 4.13 4.94 12.53
C PRO A 56 2.77 4.28 12.30
N ARG A 57 2.73 2.93 12.38
CA ARG A 57 1.50 2.16 12.26
C ARG A 57 0.47 2.62 13.30
N ASN A 58 -0.76 2.84 12.86
CA ASN A 58 -1.87 3.27 13.71
C ASN A 58 -3.07 2.33 13.56
N LYS A 59 -3.96 2.33 14.56
CA LYS A 59 -5.13 1.43 14.61
C LYS A 59 -6.20 1.72 13.55
N ALA A 60 -6.20 2.92 12.97
CA ALA A 60 -7.17 3.31 11.96
C ALA A 60 -6.73 2.91 10.53
N GLU A 61 -5.45 2.53 10.35
CA GLU A 61 -4.84 2.19 9.05
C GLU A 61 -5.02 3.26 7.96
N ILE A 62 -5.20 4.51 8.39
CA ILE A 62 -5.29 5.69 7.53
C ILE A 62 -4.10 6.59 7.86
N TYR A 63 -3.39 6.99 6.82
CA TYR A 63 -2.13 7.74 6.90
C TYR A 63 -2.26 9.06 6.11
N LYS A 64 -1.52 10.09 6.50
CA LYS A 64 -1.68 11.44 5.93
C LYS A 64 -0.61 11.81 4.92
N VAL A 65 0.62 11.41 5.23
CA VAL A 65 1.86 11.78 4.56
C VAL A 65 2.45 10.57 3.83
N ALA A 66 2.60 9.44 4.51
CA ALA A 66 3.29 8.26 3.99
C ALA A 66 2.76 6.96 4.59
N CYS A 67 2.93 5.86 3.86
CA CYS A 67 2.62 4.54 4.39
C CYS A 67 3.60 4.10 5.47
N PRO A 68 3.20 3.18 6.36
CA PRO A 68 4.14 2.54 7.26
C PRO A 68 5.11 1.66 6.48
N CYS A 69 6.23 1.33 7.13
CA CYS A 69 7.23 0.44 6.55
C CYS A 69 6.67 -0.96 6.29
N SER A 70 7.27 -1.67 5.33
CA SER A 70 7.01 -3.10 5.10
C SER A 70 7.12 -3.92 6.40
N ASP A 71 6.48 -5.09 6.46
CA ASP A 71 6.24 -5.84 7.71
C ASP A 71 7.51 -6.29 8.47
N VAL A 72 8.68 -6.22 7.83
CA VAL A 72 9.98 -6.57 8.43
C VAL A 72 10.78 -5.36 8.90
N MET A 73 10.21 -4.16 8.81
CA MET A 73 10.86 -2.89 9.13
C MET A 73 10.02 -2.07 10.10
N PHE A 74 10.67 -1.15 10.81
CA PHE A 74 10.01 -0.20 11.70
C PHE A 74 10.27 1.23 11.23
N CYS A 75 9.29 2.11 11.43
CA CYS A 75 9.48 3.52 11.15
C CYS A 75 10.33 4.15 12.25
N SER A 76 11.52 4.62 11.89
CA SER A 76 12.45 5.26 12.82
C SER A 76 11.95 6.64 13.31
N VAL A 77 12.60 7.18 14.34
CA VAL A 77 12.27 8.51 14.91
C VAL A 77 12.48 9.67 13.92
N ILE A 78 13.22 9.44 12.83
CA ILE A 78 13.40 10.41 11.73
C ILE A 78 12.38 10.21 10.61
N ASN A 79 11.32 9.43 10.84
CA ASN A 79 10.26 9.08 9.88
C ASN A 79 10.81 8.45 8.60
N ARG A 80 11.73 7.51 8.76
CA ARG A 80 12.30 6.68 7.68
C ARG A 80 12.24 5.21 8.06
N CYS A 81 11.88 4.36 7.10
CA CYS A 81 12.31 2.97 7.12
C CYS A 81 13.81 2.92 6.80
#